data_AF-A0AAV7UFA1-F1
#
_entry.id   AF-A0AAV7UFA1-F1
#
_cell.length_a   1.000
_cell.length_b   1.000
_cell.length_c   1.000
_cell.angle_alpha   90.00
_cell.angle_beta   90.00
_cell.angle_gamma   90.00
#
_symmetry.space_group_name_H-M   'P 1'
#
loop_
_entity.id
_entity.type
_entity.pdbx_description
1 polymer ?
#
loop_
_entity_poly.entity_id
_entity_poly.type
_entity_poly.pdbx_seq_one_letter_code
_entity_poly.pdbx_strand_id
1 'polypeptide(L)'
;MTEDTQSASMDQILQEISAVGRKLEGMDNAMVELMPETRSMRLEIAGFQSQISGLDQRVTTVEAQAASWANKDQELLHLRSRLTDLEDRSRRNNIRLLGIPKRTEDADIASYLRDMLPKLTNITFDPPLEFQRVHRLGPKRQNGKGHPHPIIACMLRHGQARQLLETARTQGPLRLHTLDIRLSADFSRETAERRRAFLSLRPRLRHLDVKFGLFEPARMWITKNGESRTFYDPEDLRLFLEGLQETSQIMETTAQSSSPSQDVQGQALGAGQPETVLDPDRRTATDSQTRGRDLERLT
;
A
#
# COMPACT_ATOMS: atom_id res chain seq x y z
N MET A 1 99.29 47.56 2.36
CA MET A 1 98.52 46.37 1.93
C MET A 1 97.38 46.02 2.90
N THR A 2 97.42 46.43 4.17
CA THR A 2 96.37 46.18 5.18
C THR A 2 95.24 47.22 5.18
N GLU A 3 95.49 48.45 4.71
CA GLU A 3 94.47 49.51 4.60
C GLU A 3 93.53 49.29 3.41
N ASP A 4 94.05 48.89 2.24
CA ASP A 4 93.23 48.59 1.04
C ASP A 4 92.33 47.35 1.23
N THR A 5 92.74 46.40 2.08
CA THR A 5 91.93 45.21 2.41
C THR A 5 90.83 45.51 3.44
N GLN A 6 91.06 46.44 4.37
CA GLN A 6 90.03 46.92 5.27
C GLN A 6 89.02 47.83 4.57
N SER A 7 89.45 48.68 3.63
CA SER A 7 88.51 49.52 2.86
C SER A 7 87.63 48.66 1.95
N ALA A 8 88.18 47.65 1.27
CA ALA A 8 87.42 46.71 0.46
C ALA A 8 86.39 45.91 1.28
N SER A 9 86.73 45.52 2.52
CA SER A 9 85.80 44.84 3.44
C SER A 9 84.66 45.76 3.89
N MET A 10 84.94 47.05 4.12
CA MET A 10 83.94 48.04 4.52
C MET A 10 82.97 48.35 3.37
N ASP A 11 83.49 48.50 2.15
CA ASP A 11 82.68 48.71 0.95
C ASP A 11 81.77 47.51 0.66
N GLN A 12 82.25 46.28 0.91
CA GLN A 12 81.45 45.06 0.75
C GLN A 12 80.29 45.01 1.76
N ILE A 13 80.52 45.41 3.02
CA ILE A 13 79.47 45.53 4.06
C ILE A 13 78.45 46.61 3.68
N LEU A 14 78.89 47.78 3.20
CA LEU A 14 78.00 48.86 2.74
C LEU A 14 77.16 48.41 1.54
N GLN A 15 77.74 47.64 0.63
CA GLN A 15 77.03 47.09 -0.52
C GLN A 15 75.97 46.07 -0.09
N GLU A 16 76.26 45.19 0.87
CA GLU A 16 75.26 44.28 1.45
C GLU A 16 74.15 45.02 2.20
N ILE A 17 74.47 46.02 3.03
CA ILE A 17 73.47 46.85 3.71
C ILE A 17 72.56 47.55 2.69
N SER A 18 73.12 48.08 1.60
CA SER A 18 72.34 48.70 0.52
C SER A 18 71.43 47.69 -0.20
N ALA A 19 71.90 46.45 -0.38
CA ALA A 19 71.12 45.39 -1.01
C ALA A 19 69.97 44.92 -0.10
N VAL A 20 70.21 44.83 1.21
CA VAL A 20 69.18 44.57 2.22
C VAL A 20 68.16 45.71 2.26
N GLY A 21 68.60 46.98 2.22
CA GLY A 21 67.72 48.15 2.16
C GLY A 21 66.78 48.13 0.95
N ARG A 22 67.30 47.88 -0.26
CA ARG A 22 66.48 47.72 -1.47
C ARG A 22 65.48 46.57 -1.37
N LYS A 23 65.88 45.45 -0.74
CA LYS A 23 65.00 44.30 -0.56
C LYS A 23 63.88 44.58 0.46
N LEU A 24 64.18 45.35 1.51
CA LEU A 24 63.20 45.84 2.48
C LEU A 24 62.19 46.80 1.84
N GLU A 25 62.65 47.76 1.02
CA GLU A 25 61.74 48.62 0.24
C GLU A 25 60.86 47.81 -0.72
N GLY A 26 61.42 46.81 -1.39
CA GLY A 26 60.66 45.90 -2.24
C GLY A 26 59.59 45.12 -1.46
N MET A 27 59.91 44.66 -0.25
CA MET A 27 58.94 44.00 0.64
C MET A 27 57.88 44.96 1.15
N ASP A 28 58.23 46.21 1.46
CA ASP A 28 57.28 47.22 1.96
C ASP A 28 56.30 47.63 0.87
N ASN A 29 56.77 47.81 -0.36
CA ASN A 29 55.92 48.05 -1.53
C ASN A 29 54.95 46.87 -1.78
N ALA A 30 55.43 45.62 -1.72
CA ALA A 30 54.59 44.45 -1.86
C ALA A 30 53.57 44.32 -0.70
N MET A 31 53.93 44.72 0.51
CA MET A 31 53.02 44.74 1.66
C MET A 31 51.92 45.80 1.49
N VAL A 32 52.29 46.99 1.02
CA VAL A 32 51.34 48.07 0.70
C VAL A 32 50.40 47.63 -0.41
N GLU A 33 50.90 46.91 -1.40
CA GLU A 33 50.11 46.35 -2.49
C GLU A 33 49.15 45.27 -2.00
N LEU A 34 49.56 44.30 -1.16
CA LEU A 34 48.73 43.16 -0.67
C LEU A 34 47.67 43.51 0.40
N MET A 35 47.84 44.63 1.12
CA MET A 35 46.90 45.06 2.14
C MET A 35 45.47 45.33 1.64
N PRO A 36 45.25 46.05 0.51
CA PRO A 36 43.92 46.23 -0.06
C PRO A 36 43.25 44.91 -0.49
N GLU A 37 43.95 43.96 -1.12
CA GLU A 37 43.34 42.68 -1.51
C GLU A 37 42.95 41.86 -0.29
N THR A 38 43.80 41.83 0.76
CA THR A 38 43.44 41.15 2.03
C THR A 38 42.29 41.82 2.77
N ARG A 39 42.05 43.13 2.57
CA ARG A 39 40.83 43.80 3.05
C ARG A 39 39.63 43.45 2.19
N SER A 40 39.78 43.44 0.86
CA SER A 40 38.71 43.06 -0.07
C SER A 40 38.22 41.64 0.18
N MET A 41 39.15 40.67 0.26
CA MET A 41 38.83 39.27 0.58
C MET A 41 38.09 39.15 1.93
N ARG A 42 38.48 39.93 2.95
CA ARG A 42 37.77 39.93 4.24
C ARG A 42 36.33 40.42 4.12
N LEU A 43 36.07 41.44 3.30
CA LEU A 43 34.72 41.94 3.05
C LEU A 43 33.88 40.92 2.27
N GLU A 44 34.45 40.27 1.26
CA GLU A 44 33.79 39.21 0.50
C GLU A 44 33.44 38.00 1.39
N ILE A 45 34.37 37.56 2.24
CA ILE A 45 34.13 36.49 3.21
C ILE A 45 32.99 36.86 4.17
N ALA A 46 32.95 38.09 4.68
CA ALA A 46 31.84 38.55 5.51
C ALA A 46 30.50 38.56 4.75
N GLY A 47 30.52 38.95 3.46
CA GLY A 47 29.39 38.88 2.57
C GLY A 47 28.88 37.45 2.38
N PHE A 48 29.77 36.50 2.10
CA PHE A 48 29.41 35.08 1.98
C PHE A 48 28.90 34.50 3.29
N GLN A 49 29.47 34.85 4.43
CA GLN A 49 28.97 34.42 5.75
C GLN A 49 27.53 34.88 5.98
N SER A 50 27.21 36.13 5.61
CA SER A 50 25.84 36.64 5.69
C SER A 50 24.89 35.88 4.76
N GLN A 51 25.30 35.61 3.51
CA GLN A 51 24.50 34.85 2.56
C GLN A 51 24.29 33.40 3.02
N ILE A 52 25.32 32.74 3.55
CA ILE A 52 25.24 31.38 4.09
C ILE A 52 24.28 31.33 5.27
N SER A 53 24.37 32.28 6.20
CA SER A 53 23.42 32.37 7.32
C SER A 53 21.98 32.57 6.84
N GLY A 54 21.76 33.41 5.82
CA GLY A 54 20.44 33.58 5.21
C GLY A 54 19.92 32.33 4.50
N LEU A 55 20.81 31.57 3.85
CA LEU A 55 20.45 30.27 3.24
C LEU A 55 20.13 29.23 4.30
N ASP A 56 20.90 29.15 5.38
CA ASP A 56 20.69 28.22 6.48
C ASP A 56 19.30 28.41 7.11
N GLN A 57 18.94 29.66 7.41
CA GLN A 57 17.59 30.01 7.89
C GLN A 57 16.48 29.61 6.92
N ARG A 58 16.70 29.81 5.61
CA ARG A 58 15.74 29.39 4.57
C ARG A 58 15.61 27.87 4.50
N VAL A 59 16.72 27.13 4.59
CA VAL A 59 16.71 25.67 4.62
C VAL A 59 15.95 25.16 5.84
N THR A 60 16.24 25.67 7.03
CA THR A 60 15.50 25.30 8.26
C THR A 60 14.00 25.57 8.11
N THR A 61 13.63 26.70 7.48
CA THR A 61 12.22 27.04 7.23
C THR A 61 11.55 26.05 6.27
N VAL A 62 12.24 25.68 5.18
CA VAL A 62 11.73 24.72 4.20
C VAL A 62 11.59 23.33 4.82
N GLU A 63 12.56 22.89 5.62
CA GLU A 63 12.50 21.61 6.32
C GLU A 63 11.32 21.56 7.31
N ALA A 64 11.11 22.63 8.08
CA ALA A 64 9.97 22.74 8.98
C ALA A 64 8.62 22.70 8.22
N GLN A 65 8.54 23.36 7.06
CA GLN A 65 7.36 23.32 6.20
C GLN A 65 7.12 21.93 5.62
N ALA A 66 8.17 21.24 5.16
CA ALA A 66 8.08 19.88 4.64
C ALA A 66 7.57 18.90 5.71
N ALA A 67 8.09 18.99 6.94
CA ALA A 67 7.58 18.21 8.07
C ALA A 67 6.10 18.51 8.37
N SER A 68 5.71 19.80 8.30
CA SER A 68 4.32 20.19 8.46
C SER A 68 3.41 19.63 7.36
N TRP A 69 3.86 19.59 6.11
CA TRP A 69 3.09 19.00 5.01
C TRP A 69 2.96 17.48 5.14
N ALA A 70 4.01 16.78 5.57
CA ALA A 70 3.92 15.35 5.84
C ALA A 70 2.85 15.02 6.89
N ASN A 71 2.78 15.82 7.98
CA ASN A 71 1.74 15.66 9.00
C ASN A 71 0.33 15.92 8.44
N LYS A 72 0.17 16.96 7.61
CA LYS A 72 -1.12 17.25 6.96
C LYS A 72 -1.55 16.14 6.00
N ASP A 73 -0.62 15.55 5.27
CA ASP A 73 -0.92 14.44 4.36
C ASP A 73 -1.42 13.20 5.13
N GLN A 74 -0.78 12.87 6.24
CA GLN A 74 -1.26 11.82 7.15
C GLN A 74 -2.67 12.11 7.69
N GLU A 75 -2.93 13.36 8.09
CA GLU A 75 -4.26 13.79 8.55
C GLU A 75 -5.31 13.67 7.42
N LEU A 76 -4.98 14.09 6.20
CA LEU A 76 -5.86 13.95 5.04
C LEU A 76 -6.19 12.49 4.72
N LEU A 77 -5.21 11.59 4.78
CA LEU A 77 -5.42 10.15 4.62
C LEU A 77 -6.36 9.61 5.73
N HIS A 78 -6.15 10.03 6.97
CA HIS A 78 -7.00 9.64 8.09
C HIS A 78 -8.44 10.14 7.92
N LEU A 79 -8.63 11.40 7.54
CA LEU A 79 -9.95 11.99 7.28
C LEU A 79 -10.66 11.29 6.13
N ARG A 80 -9.94 11.02 5.03
CA ARG A 80 -10.50 10.30 3.87
C ARG A 80 -10.99 8.91 4.28
N SER A 81 -10.19 8.17 5.05
CA SER A 81 -10.58 6.86 5.58
C SER A 81 -11.85 6.94 6.43
N ARG A 82 -11.95 7.94 7.32
CA ARG A 82 -13.14 8.18 8.15
C ARG A 82 -14.37 8.55 7.33
N LEU A 83 -14.22 9.38 6.29
CA LEU A 83 -15.32 9.74 5.40
C LEU A 83 -15.86 8.52 4.64
N THR A 84 -14.96 7.70 4.09
CA THR A 84 -15.32 6.45 3.41
C THR A 84 -16.08 5.50 4.34
N ASP A 85 -15.61 5.35 5.58
CA ASP A 85 -16.25 4.51 6.60
C ASP A 85 -17.63 5.04 7.04
N LEU A 86 -17.79 6.36 7.19
CA LEU A 86 -19.09 6.98 7.47
C LEU A 86 -20.07 6.81 6.30
N GLU A 87 -19.61 7.00 5.06
CA GLU A 87 -20.40 6.80 3.85
C GLU A 87 -20.87 5.34 3.74
N ASP A 88 -19.99 4.37 3.96
CA ASP A 88 -20.33 2.95 3.94
C ASP A 88 -21.31 2.56 5.06
N ARG A 89 -21.13 3.07 6.29
CA ARG A 89 -22.09 2.84 7.39
C ARG A 89 -23.47 3.38 7.06
N SER A 90 -23.54 4.57 6.44
CA SER A 90 -24.80 5.17 6.01
C SER A 90 -25.48 4.34 4.91
N ARG A 91 -24.72 3.68 4.04
CA ARG A 91 -25.24 2.87 2.92
C ARG A 91 -25.41 1.39 3.22
N ARG A 92 -25.05 0.91 4.42
CA ARG A 92 -25.05 -0.51 4.78
C ARG A 92 -26.40 -1.22 4.60
N ASN A 93 -27.50 -0.49 4.75
CA ASN A 93 -28.86 -1.02 4.57
C ASN A 93 -29.41 -0.83 3.16
N ASN A 94 -28.63 -0.24 2.24
CA ASN A 94 -29.06 -0.02 0.88
C ASN A 94 -28.78 -1.26 0.01
N ILE A 95 -29.79 -1.63 -0.78
CA ILE A 95 -29.64 -2.56 -1.88
C ILE A 95 -29.70 -1.77 -3.18
N ARG A 96 -28.74 -2.05 -4.07
CA ARG A 96 -28.70 -1.53 -5.43
C ARG A 96 -29.24 -2.57 -6.39
N LEU A 97 -30.30 -2.22 -7.12
CA LEU A 97 -30.92 -3.05 -8.14
C LEU A 97 -30.56 -2.54 -9.54
N LEU A 98 -30.21 -3.46 -10.43
CA LEU A 98 -29.85 -3.20 -11.82
C LEU A 98 -30.72 -4.07 -12.74
N GLY A 99 -31.07 -3.54 -13.92
CA GLY A 99 -31.81 -4.30 -14.94
C GLY A 99 -33.34 -4.12 -14.92
N ILE A 100 -33.88 -3.29 -14.02
CA ILE A 100 -35.33 -3.03 -13.95
C ILE A 100 -35.71 -1.85 -14.87
N PRO A 101 -36.47 -2.09 -15.96
CA PRO A 101 -36.89 -1.02 -16.87
C PRO A 101 -37.89 -0.06 -16.20
N LYS A 102 -37.95 1.18 -16.71
CA LYS A 102 -38.79 2.25 -16.15
C LYS A 102 -40.30 2.03 -16.34
N ARG A 103 -40.71 1.17 -17.28
CA ARG A 103 -42.13 0.94 -17.63
C ARG A 103 -42.78 -0.23 -16.88
N THR A 104 -41.98 -0.98 -16.12
CA THR A 104 -42.44 -2.11 -15.28
C THR A 104 -42.88 -1.69 -13.89
N GLU A 105 -42.60 -0.44 -13.52
CA GLU A 105 -43.01 0.12 -12.24
C GLU A 105 -44.37 0.79 -12.45
N ASP A 106 -45.38 0.34 -11.72
CA ASP A 106 -46.58 1.15 -11.50
C ASP A 106 -46.21 2.43 -10.73
N ALA A 107 -47.18 3.32 -10.48
CA ALA A 107 -46.94 4.65 -9.89
C ALA A 107 -46.06 4.68 -8.61
N ASP A 108 -45.90 3.53 -7.91
CA ASP A 108 -45.02 3.36 -6.75
C ASP A 108 -43.97 2.24 -6.91
N ILE A 109 -42.70 2.63 -6.94
CA ILE A 109 -41.53 1.72 -7.02
C ILE A 109 -41.41 0.85 -5.77
N ALA A 110 -41.73 1.38 -4.59
CA ALA A 110 -41.58 0.65 -3.33
C ALA A 110 -42.54 -0.54 -3.28
N SER A 111 -43.80 -0.34 -3.67
CA SER A 111 -44.79 -1.42 -3.80
C SER A 111 -44.36 -2.49 -4.81
N TYR A 112 -43.90 -2.08 -5.99
CA TYR A 112 -43.37 -3.03 -6.98
C TYR A 112 -42.24 -3.91 -6.41
N LEU A 113 -41.27 -3.31 -5.71
CA LEU A 113 -40.16 -4.06 -5.10
C LEU A 113 -40.62 -5.00 -3.97
N ARG A 114 -41.64 -4.63 -3.19
CA ARG A 114 -42.20 -5.49 -2.14
C ARG A 114 -42.77 -6.79 -2.71
N ASP A 115 -43.42 -6.73 -3.87
CA ASP A 115 -44.02 -7.91 -4.49
C ASP A 115 -43.02 -8.71 -5.32
N MET A 116 -42.06 -8.01 -5.92
CA MET A 116 -41.12 -8.58 -6.87
C MET A 116 -39.95 -9.28 -6.20
N LEU A 117 -39.35 -8.70 -5.15
CA LEU A 117 -38.16 -9.27 -4.50
C LEU A 117 -38.39 -10.67 -3.91
N PRO A 118 -39.50 -10.94 -3.18
CA PRO A 118 -39.80 -12.29 -2.69
C PRO A 118 -39.89 -13.33 -3.80
N LYS A 119 -40.52 -12.97 -4.93
CA LYS A 119 -40.66 -13.83 -6.13
C LYS A 119 -39.32 -14.04 -6.83
N LEU A 120 -38.47 -13.00 -6.86
CA LEU A 120 -37.15 -13.07 -7.47
C LEU A 120 -36.20 -13.99 -6.71
N THR A 121 -36.25 -13.95 -5.37
CA THR A 121 -35.32 -14.71 -4.51
C THR A 121 -35.90 -16.03 -3.99
N ASN A 122 -37.18 -16.30 -4.24
CA ASN A 122 -37.92 -17.42 -3.63
C ASN A 122 -37.84 -17.42 -2.10
N ILE A 123 -37.97 -16.23 -1.49
CA ILE A 123 -37.91 -16.06 -0.03
C ILE A 123 -39.21 -15.46 0.44
N THR A 124 -39.81 -16.09 1.45
CA THR A 124 -40.91 -15.51 2.21
C THR A 124 -40.36 -14.63 3.32
N PHE A 125 -40.79 -13.37 3.35
CA PHE A 125 -40.39 -12.42 4.39
C PHE A 125 -41.54 -12.21 5.37
N ASP A 126 -41.27 -12.43 6.65
CA ASP A 126 -42.15 -12.10 7.77
C ASP A 126 -41.33 -11.33 8.82
N PRO A 127 -41.66 -10.06 9.13
CA PRO A 127 -42.66 -9.21 8.47
C PRO A 127 -42.31 -8.86 7.00
N PRO A 128 -43.28 -8.34 6.21
CA PRO A 128 -43.05 -7.94 4.82
C PRO A 128 -41.87 -6.97 4.63
N LEU A 129 -41.36 -6.86 3.42
CA LEU A 129 -40.26 -5.95 3.13
C LEU A 129 -40.71 -4.50 3.36
N GLU A 130 -39.92 -3.77 4.16
CA GLU A 130 -40.12 -2.35 4.43
C GLU A 130 -38.92 -1.54 3.97
N PHE A 131 -39.21 -0.42 3.33
CA PHE A 131 -38.20 0.49 2.81
C PHE A 131 -38.32 1.85 3.49
N GLN A 132 -37.19 2.40 3.93
CA GLN A 132 -37.12 3.78 4.39
C GLN A 132 -37.17 4.76 3.21
N ARG A 133 -36.53 4.39 2.09
CA ARG A 133 -36.45 5.21 0.87
C ARG A 133 -36.19 4.33 -0.35
N VAL A 134 -36.90 4.60 -1.44
CA VAL A 134 -36.64 3.96 -2.75
C VAL A 134 -36.57 5.04 -3.81
N HIS A 135 -35.51 5.03 -4.62
CA HIS A 135 -35.35 6.01 -5.70
C HIS A 135 -34.45 5.48 -6.81
N ARG A 136 -34.63 6.04 -8.02
CA ARG A 136 -33.76 5.78 -9.18
C ARG A 136 -32.60 6.77 -9.23
N LEU A 137 -31.42 6.28 -9.59
CA LEU A 137 -30.22 7.10 -9.76
C LEU A 137 -30.16 7.75 -11.14
N GLY A 138 -29.99 9.08 -11.17
CA GLY A 138 -29.75 9.87 -12.37
C GLY A 138 -30.99 10.58 -12.94
N PRO A 139 -30.80 11.52 -13.88
CA PRO A 139 -31.89 12.32 -14.44
C PRO A 139 -32.83 11.48 -15.32
N LYS A 140 -34.10 11.87 -15.40
CA LYS A 140 -35.09 11.22 -16.27
C LYS A 140 -34.65 11.38 -17.74
N ARG A 141 -34.26 10.28 -18.40
CA ARG A 141 -34.00 10.29 -19.85
C ARG A 141 -35.30 10.50 -20.63
N GLN A 142 -35.29 11.44 -21.57
CA GLN A 142 -36.45 11.79 -22.40
C GLN A 142 -36.80 10.66 -23.40
N ASN A 143 -35.80 9.91 -23.88
CA ASN A 143 -35.99 9.01 -25.03
C ASN A 143 -35.95 7.50 -24.69
N GLY A 144 -35.85 7.11 -23.41
CA GLY A 144 -35.85 5.70 -22.99
C GLY A 144 -34.70 4.82 -23.55
N LYS A 145 -33.79 5.37 -24.35
CA LYS A 145 -32.66 4.67 -24.96
C LYS A 145 -31.51 4.52 -23.96
N GLY A 146 -31.04 3.27 -23.78
CA GLY A 146 -29.89 2.90 -22.95
C GLY A 146 -30.22 1.96 -21.80
N HIS A 147 -29.19 1.53 -21.05
CA HIS A 147 -29.38 0.63 -19.90
C HIS A 147 -30.31 1.25 -18.85
N PRO A 148 -31.18 0.44 -18.21
CA PRO A 148 -32.05 0.92 -17.13
C PRO A 148 -31.24 1.54 -15.99
N HIS A 149 -31.72 2.67 -15.46
CA HIS A 149 -31.09 3.33 -14.32
C HIS A 149 -31.14 2.42 -13.08
N PRO A 150 -30.05 2.36 -12.29
CA PRO A 150 -30.07 1.60 -11.04
C PRO A 150 -31.10 2.19 -10.06
N ILE A 151 -31.71 1.32 -9.26
CA ILE A 151 -32.56 1.70 -8.14
C ILE A 151 -31.75 1.51 -6.85
N ILE A 152 -31.81 2.47 -5.94
CA ILE A 152 -31.36 2.30 -4.56
C ILE A 152 -32.60 2.16 -3.69
N ALA A 153 -32.69 1.04 -2.99
CA ALA A 153 -33.69 0.77 -1.97
C ALA A 153 -33.01 0.68 -0.60
N CYS A 154 -33.30 1.63 0.29
CA CYS A 154 -32.86 1.61 1.68
C CYS A 154 -33.84 0.74 2.48
N MET A 155 -33.38 -0.42 2.94
CA MET A 155 -34.16 -1.36 3.74
C MET A 155 -34.29 -0.85 5.17
N LEU A 156 -35.47 -1.01 5.78
CA LEU A 156 -35.63 -0.71 7.20
C LEU A 156 -34.92 -1.76 8.08
N ARG A 157 -34.96 -3.03 7.67
CA ARG A 157 -34.39 -4.16 8.40
C ARG A 157 -33.10 -4.66 7.75
N HIS A 158 -31.97 -4.48 8.43
CA HIS A 158 -30.65 -4.93 7.96
C HIS A 158 -30.58 -6.45 7.73
N GLY A 159 -31.28 -7.26 8.53
CA GLY A 159 -31.31 -8.72 8.35
C GLY A 159 -31.89 -9.14 7.00
N GLN A 160 -33.04 -8.57 6.62
CA GLN A 160 -33.67 -8.80 5.32
C GLN A 160 -32.77 -8.32 4.17
N ALA A 161 -32.09 -7.19 4.36
CA ALA A 161 -31.15 -6.68 3.38
C ALA A 161 -29.99 -7.65 3.10
N ARG A 162 -29.39 -8.18 4.17
CA ARG A 162 -28.32 -9.19 4.08
C ARG A 162 -28.79 -10.47 3.43
N GLN A 163 -29.97 -10.96 3.81
CA GLN A 163 -30.54 -12.17 3.26
C GLN A 163 -30.72 -12.04 1.74
N LEU A 164 -31.31 -10.94 1.25
CA LEU A 164 -31.45 -10.67 -0.19
C LEU A 164 -30.10 -10.66 -0.91
N LEU A 165 -29.09 -9.99 -0.35
CA LEU A 165 -27.76 -9.89 -0.94
C LEU A 165 -27.00 -11.22 -0.94
N GLU A 166 -27.18 -12.04 0.08
CA GLU A 166 -26.60 -13.37 0.18
C GLU A 166 -27.22 -14.31 -0.84
N THR A 167 -28.55 -14.30 -0.95
CA THR A 167 -29.29 -15.08 -1.93
C THR A 167 -28.91 -14.72 -3.37
N ALA A 168 -28.71 -13.43 -3.65
CA ALA A 168 -28.23 -12.98 -4.95
C ALA A 168 -26.80 -13.46 -5.28
N ARG A 169 -25.98 -13.76 -4.26
CA ARG A 169 -24.62 -14.30 -4.45
C ARG A 169 -24.66 -15.81 -4.68
N THR A 170 -25.55 -16.54 -4.01
CA THR A 170 -25.60 -18.00 -4.02
C THR A 170 -26.45 -18.56 -5.16
N GLN A 171 -27.62 -17.97 -5.45
CA GLN A 171 -28.52 -18.45 -6.50
C GLN A 171 -28.03 -18.15 -7.93
N GLY A 172 -27.03 -17.28 -8.08
CA GLY A 172 -26.52 -16.88 -9.40
C GLY A 172 -27.41 -15.81 -10.07
N PRO A 173 -27.50 -15.78 -11.41
CA PRO A 173 -28.24 -14.73 -12.12
C PRO A 173 -29.74 -14.79 -11.79
N LEU A 174 -30.25 -13.72 -11.17
CA LEU A 174 -31.66 -13.62 -10.82
C LEU A 174 -32.48 -13.19 -12.04
N ARG A 175 -33.42 -14.04 -12.45
CA ARG A 175 -34.28 -13.80 -13.61
C ARG A 175 -35.74 -13.69 -13.18
N LEU A 176 -36.38 -12.61 -13.62
CA LEU A 176 -37.83 -12.47 -13.49
C LEU A 176 -38.42 -12.29 -14.88
N HIS A 177 -39.23 -13.24 -15.32
CA HIS A 177 -39.70 -13.32 -16.70
C HIS A 177 -38.52 -13.28 -17.68
N THR A 178 -38.46 -12.26 -18.55
CA THR A 178 -37.37 -12.04 -19.52
C THR A 178 -36.33 -11.03 -19.03
N LEU A 179 -36.38 -10.60 -17.76
CA LEU A 179 -35.49 -9.58 -17.21
C LEU A 179 -34.36 -10.22 -16.39
N ASP A 180 -33.12 -9.90 -16.77
CA ASP A 180 -31.93 -10.20 -15.98
C ASP A 180 -31.74 -9.09 -14.94
N ILE A 181 -31.88 -9.45 -13.66
CA ILE A 181 -31.87 -8.51 -12.55
C ILE A 181 -30.68 -8.81 -11.65
N ARG A 182 -29.93 -7.78 -11.29
CA ARG A 182 -28.78 -7.92 -10.40
C ARG A 182 -28.99 -7.12 -9.13
N LEU A 183 -28.87 -7.82 -8.00
CA LEU A 183 -28.84 -7.22 -6.67
C LEU A 183 -27.39 -7.12 -6.20
N SER A 184 -27.03 -5.97 -5.63
CA SER A 184 -25.70 -5.73 -5.06
C SER A 184 -25.79 -4.76 -3.89
N ALA A 185 -24.84 -4.83 -2.97
CA ALA A 185 -24.72 -3.82 -1.92
C ALA A 185 -24.33 -2.47 -2.52
N ASP A 186 -24.77 -1.39 -1.87
CA ASP A 186 -24.41 -0.01 -2.22
C ASP A 186 -23.18 0.42 -1.41
N PHE A 187 -22.02 0.48 -2.07
CA PHE A 187 -20.77 0.88 -1.44
C PHE A 187 -20.43 2.34 -1.77
N SER A 188 -19.61 2.97 -0.93
CA SER A 188 -18.85 4.16 -1.31
C SER A 188 -18.01 3.88 -2.54
N ARG A 189 -17.62 4.96 -3.25
CA ARG A 189 -16.80 4.84 -4.45
C ARG A 189 -15.47 4.15 -4.15
N GLU A 190 -14.80 4.56 -3.09
CA GLU A 190 -13.50 4.04 -2.70
C GLU A 190 -13.57 2.55 -2.34
N THR A 191 -14.57 2.15 -1.56
CA THR A 191 -14.80 0.73 -1.24
C THR A 191 -15.14 -0.09 -2.48
N ALA A 192 -15.96 0.43 -3.40
CA ALA A 192 -16.27 -0.24 -4.65
C ALA A 192 -15.04 -0.43 -5.55
N GLU A 193 -14.16 0.58 -5.63
CA GLU A 193 -12.89 0.51 -6.36
C GLU A 193 -11.94 -0.51 -5.72
N ARG A 194 -11.78 -0.49 -4.39
CA ARG A 194 -10.97 -1.48 -3.65
C ARG A 194 -11.48 -2.91 -3.85
N ARG A 195 -12.80 -3.11 -3.78
CA ARG A 195 -13.41 -4.41 -4.10
C ARG A 195 -13.11 -4.83 -5.53
N ARG A 196 -13.23 -3.93 -6.52
CA ARG A 196 -12.93 -4.23 -7.93
C ARG A 196 -11.46 -4.65 -8.10
N ALA A 197 -10.54 -3.97 -7.44
CA ALA A 197 -9.12 -4.31 -7.45
C ALA A 197 -8.87 -5.73 -6.90
N PHE A 198 -9.44 -6.08 -5.74
CA PHE A 198 -9.37 -7.47 -5.24
C PHE A 198 -10.00 -8.48 -6.21
N LEU A 199 -11.16 -8.17 -6.78
CA LEU A 199 -11.83 -9.04 -7.73
C LEU A 199 -10.99 -9.29 -8.99
N SER A 200 -10.17 -8.32 -9.41
CA SER A 200 -9.26 -8.46 -10.55
C SER A 200 -8.15 -9.50 -10.32
N LEU A 201 -7.84 -9.81 -9.05
CA LEU A 201 -6.82 -10.80 -8.67
C LEU A 201 -7.37 -12.23 -8.59
N ARG A 202 -8.71 -12.42 -8.66
CA ARG A 202 -9.35 -13.74 -8.61
C ARG A 202 -8.83 -14.74 -9.65
N PRO A 203 -8.57 -14.36 -10.92
CA PRO A 203 -8.01 -15.29 -11.87
C PRO A 203 -6.69 -15.87 -11.36
N ARG A 204 -5.75 -15.04 -10.89
CA ARG A 204 -4.46 -15.50 -10.35
C ARG A 204 -4.63 -16.45 -9.15
N LEU A 205 -5.51 -16.11 -8.22
CA LEU A 205 -5.80 -16.96 -7.06
C LEU A 205 -6.36 -18.33 -7.43
N ARG A 206 -7.19 -18.39 -8.48
CA ARG A 206 -7.71 -19.66 -9.02
C ARG A 206 -6.62 -20.50 -9.71
N HIS A 207 -5.67 -19.87 -10.41
CA HIS A 207 -4.55 -20.61 -11.01
C HIS A 207 -3.62 -21.22 -9.96
N LEU A 208 -3.51 -20.59 -8.79
CA LEU A 208 -2.71 -21.07 -7.66
C LEU A 208 -3.44 -22.06 -6.75
N ASP A 209 -4.68 -22.45 -7.09
CA ASP A 209 -5.56 -23.33 -6.31
C ASP A 209 -5.71 -22.92 -4.82
N VAL A 210 -5.77 -21.61 -4.57
CA VAL A 210 -5.90 -21.04 -3.21
C VAL A 210 -7.38 -20.80 -2.91
N LYS A 211 -7.85 -21.17 -1.72
CA LYS A 211 -9.20 -20.80 -1.26
C LYS A 211 -9.22 -19.32 -0.90
N PHE A 212 -10.23 -18.57 -1.34
CA PHE A 212 -10.33 -17.15 -1.04
C PHE A 212 -11.76 -16.66 -0.91
N GLY A 213 -11.94 -15.52 -0.26
CA GLY A 213 -13.24 -14.83 -0.23
C GLY A 213 -13.11 -13.35 0.08
N LEU A 214 -14.09 -12.57 -0.38
CA LEU A 214 -14.12 -11.11 -0.22
C LEU A 214 -15.19 -10.72 0.81
N PHE A 215 -14.76 -10.28 1.99
CA PHE A 215 -15.61 -9.81 3.07
C PHE A 215 -15.98 -8.33 2.96
N GLU A 216 -17.01 -7.95 3.70
CA GLU A 216 -17.42 -6.57 3.91
C GLU A 216 -16.39 -5.81 4.78
N PRO A 217 -16.12 -4.51 4.50
CA PRO A 217 -16.55 -3.77 3.31
C PRO A 217 -15.67 -4.07 2.08
N ALA A 218 -14.37 -4.33 2.24
CA ALA A 218 -13.46 -4.70 1.15
C ALA A 218 -12.19 -5.36 1.70
N ARG A 219 -12.28 -6.60 2.22
CA ARG A 219 -11.13 -7.35 2.74
C ARG A 219 -11.10 -8.73 2.11
N MET A 220 -9.97 -9.17 1.59
CA MET A 220 -9.85 -10.48 0.99
C MET A 220 -9.06 -11.42 1.90
N TRP A 221 -9.66 -12.56 2.24
CA TRP A 221 -8.94 -13.63 2.90
C TRP A 221 -8.52 -14.65 1.85
N ILE A 222 -7.38 -15.27 2.11
CA ILE A 222 -6.86 -16.39 1.35
C ILE A 222 -6.44 -17.49 2.32
N THR A 223 -6.56 -18.75 1.91
CA THR A 223 -6.08 -19.90 2.67
C THR A 223 -5.23 -20.78 1.77
N LYS A 224 -3.94 -20.91 2.12
CA LYS A 224 -2.97 -21.77 1.44
C LYS A 224 -2.35 -22.71 2.47
N ASN A 225 -2.30 -24.01 2.17
CA ASN A 225 -1.70 -25.04 3.04
C ASN A 225 -2.22 -25.04 4.49
N GLY A 226 -3.49 -24.69 4.71
CA GLY A 226 -4.10 -24.62 6.04
C GLY A 226 -3.92 -23.29 6.77
N GLU A 227 -3.04 -22.40 6.29
CA GLU A 227 -2.84 -21.07 6.85
C GLU A 227 -3.73 -20.04 6.16
N SER A 228 -4.47 -19.27 6.95
CA SER A 228 -5.37 -18.23 6.45
C SER A 228 -4.83 -16.84 6.74
N ARG A 229 -4.77 -15.98 5.72
CA ARG A 229 -4.30 -14.59 5.84
C ARG A 229 -5.34 -13.64 5.25
N THR A 230 -5.56 -12.51 5.93
CA THR A 230 -6.48 -11.45 5.48
C THR A 230 -5.70 -10.25 5.01
N PHE A 231 -6.09 -9.72 3.84
CA PHE A 231 -5.51 -8.56 3.20
C PHE A 231 -6.53 -7.41 3.19
N TYR A 232 -6.04 -6.22 3.54
CA TYR A 232 -6.82 -4.99 3.58
C TYR A 232 -6.57 -4.12 2.35
N ASP A 233 -5.38 -4.21 1.76
CA ASP A 233 -5.01 -3.58 0.50
C ASP A 233 -4.89 -4.61 -0.64
N PRO A 234 -5.51 -4.37 -1.81
CA PRO A 234 -5.24 -5.13 -3.02
C PRO A 234 -3.76 -5.22 -3.41
N GLU A 235 -2.98 -4.16 -3.16
CA GLU A 235 -1.55 -4.14 -3.50
C GLU A 235 -0.73 -5.07 -2.62
N ASP A 236 -1.01 -5.14 -1.31
CA ASP A 236 -0.37 -6.10 -0.41
C ASP A 236 -0.59 -7.55 -0.86
N LEU A 237 -1.80 -7.84 -1.33
CA LEU A 237 -2.10 -9.16 -1.87
C LEU A 237 -1.37 -9.39 -3.20
N ARG A 238 -1.29 -8.38 -4.07
CA ARG A 238 -0.59 -8.49 -5.35
C ARG A 238 0.89 -8.84 -5.12
N LEU A 239 1.56 -8.12 -4.22
CA LEU A 239 2.95 -8.38 -3.82
C LEU A 239 3.12 -9.78 -3.23
N PHE A 240 2.18 -10.20 -2.37
CA PHE A 240 2.19 -11.55 -1.81
C PHE A 240 2.09 -12.64 -2.90
N LEU A 241 1.23 -12.44 -3.91
CA LEU A 241 1.08 -13.40 -5.01
C LEU A 241 2.31 -13.43 -5.92
N GLU A 242 2.99 -12.30 -6.14
CA GLU A 242 4.23 -12.23 -6.90
C GLU A 242 5.35 -13.02 -6.19
N GLY A 243 5.53 -12.83 -4.89
CA GLY A 243 6.51 -13.60 -4.10
C GLY A 243 6.22 -15.12 -4.05
N LEU A 244 4.95 -15.52 -4.15
CA LEU A 244 4.58 -16.93 -4.28
C LEU A 244 4.96 -17.55 -5.63
N GLN A 245 5.00 -16.76 -6.70
CA GLN A 245 5.40 -17.24 -8.03
C GLN A 245 6.92 -17.37 -8.14
N GLU A 246 7.66 -16.42 -7.57
CA GLU A 246 9.13 -16.45 -7.53
C GLU A 246 9.66 -17.63 -6.71
N THR A 247 9.06 -17.92 -5.55
CA THR A 247 9.45 -19.06 -4.71
C THR A 247 9.21 -20.41 -5.39
N SER A 248 8.13 -20.55 -6.17
CA SER A 248 7.87 -21.76 -6.97
C SER A 248 8.90 -21.93 -8.10
N GLN A 249 9.28 -20.85 -8.79
CA GLN A 249 10.27 -20.90 -9.89
C GLN A 249 11.68 -21.24 -9.40
N ILE A 250 12.08 -20.74 -8.22
CA ILE A 250 13.40 -21.03 -7.63
C ILE A 250 13.50 -22.51 -7.20
N MET A 251 12.43 -23.09 -6.65
CA MET A 251 12.40 -24.52 -6.28
C MET A 251 12.44 -25.45 -7.50
N GLU A 252 11.75 -25.10 -8.59
CA GLU A 252 11.79 -25.86 -9.84
C GLU A 252 13.18 -25.80 -10.52
N THR A 253 13.85 -24.64 -10.48
CA THR A 253 15.20 -24.48 -11.06
C THR A 253 16.26 -25.24 -10.24
N THR A 254 16.12 -25.27 -8.92
CA THR A 254 17.03 -26.01 -8.03
C THR A 254 16.86 -27.53 -8.22
N ALA A 255 15.63 -28.02 -8.38
CA ALA A 255 15.35 -29.44 -8.62
C ALA A 255 15.87 -29.97 -9.97
N GLN A 256 15.95 -29.14 -11.00
CA GLN A 256 16.52 -29.52 -12.30
C GLN A 256 18.06 -29.56 -12.33
N SER A 257 18.73 -28.96 -11.35
CA SER A 257 20.20 -28.93 -11.24
C SER A 257 20.81 -30.09 -10.44
N SER A 258 19.97 -30.89 -9.77
CA SER A 258 20.39 -32.04 -8.96
C SER A 258 19.93 -33.36 -9.59
N SER A 259 20.56 -33.78 -10.70
CA SER A 259 20.54 -35.17 -11.15
C SER A 259 21.95 -35.76 -10.93
N PRO A 260 22.10 -36.85 -10.16
CA PRO A 260 23.42 -37.44 -9.89
C PRO A 260 23.86 -38.32 -11.07
N SER A 261 25.05 -38.04 -11.61
CA SER A 261 25.79 -38.92 -12.50
C SER A 261 26.04 -40.26 -11.80
N GLN A 262 25.52 -41.34 -12.39
CA GLN A 262 25.92 -42.70 -12.04
C GLN A 262 27.32 -42.93 -12.60
N ASP A 263 28.29 -43.23 -11.73
CA ASP A 263 29.30 -44.25 -12.01
C ASP A 263 30.12 -44.61 -10.78
N VAL A 264 30.61 -45.86 -10.82
CA VAL A 264 31.64 -46.52 -10.01
C VAL A 264 31.16 -47.47 -8.90
N GLN A 265 31.40 -48.74 -9.19
CA GLN A 265 31.30 -49.96 -8.40
C GLN A 265 32.29 -49.99 -7.21
N GLY A 266 31.94 -50.74 -6.16
CA GLY A 266 32.91 -51.19 -5.15
C GLY A 266 32.27 -51.93 -3.97
N GLN A 267 32.44 -53.26 -3.95
CA GLN A 267 32.06 -54.19 -2.87
C GLN A 267 32.77 -53.86 -1.54
N ALA A 268 32.11 -54.11 -0.39
CA ALA A 268 32.58 -55.07 0.62
C ALA A 268 31.64 -55.20 1.84
N LEU A 269 31.50 -56.47 2.24
CA LEU A 269 30.90 -57.13 3.41
C LEU A 269 31.21 -56.52 4.80
N GLY A 270 30.32 -56.77 5.78
CA GLY A 270 30.74 -56.92 7.19
C GLY A 270 29.69 -56.57 8.25
N ALA A 271 29.36 -57.55 9.10
CA ALA A 271 28.36 -57.55 10.17
C ALA A 271 28.60 -56.57 11.35
N GLY A 272 27.54 -56.30 12.13
CA GLY A 272 27.66 -55.88 13.53
C GLY A 272 26.47 -55.05 14.07
N GLN A 273 25.52 -55.70 14.73
CA GLN A 273 24.81 -55.12 15.90
C GLN A 273 25.76 -55.22 17.13
N PRO A 274 25.63 -54.43 18.24
CA PRO A 274 24.36 -54.23 18.96
C PRO A 274 24.17 -52.90 19.76
N GLU A 275 22.98 -52.79 20.34
CA GLU A 275 22.59 -52.18 21.63
C GLU A 275 23.31 -50.95 22.20
N THR A 276 22.51 -49.94 22.60
CA THR A 276 22.42 -49.39 23.97
C THR A 276 21.30 -48.34 24.02
N VAL A 277 20.20 -48.60 24.72
CA VAL A 277 19.92 -48.27 26.14
C VAL A 277 19.71 -46.76 26.37
N LEU A 278 18.41 -46.46 26.51
CA LEU A 278 17.73 -45.50 27.39
C LEU A 278 18.61 -44.69 28.36
N ASP A 279 18.37 -43.37 28.40
CA ASP A 279 17.89 -42.76 29.65
C ASP A 279 16.97 -41.54 29.37
N PRO A 280 15.98 -41.26 30.24
CA PRO A 280 14.84 -40.37 29.98
C PRO A 280 14.84 -39.09 30.84
N ASP A 281 13.76 -38.32 30.68
CA ASP A 281 13.14 -37.41 31.65
C ASP A 281 13.82 -36.06 31.98
N ARG A 282 13.27 -34.98 31.41
CA ARG A 282 12.36 -34.03 32.12
C ARG A 282 11.79 -33.05 31.08
N ARG A 283 10.48 -33.07 30.75
CA ARG A 283 9.31 -32.58 31.53
C ARG A 283 9.54 -31.12 31.98
N THR A 284 8.71 -30.13 31.68
CA THR A 284 7.23 -30.09 31.70
C THR A 284 6.69 -28.85 30.96
N ALA A 285 5.54 -29.04 30.28
CA ALA A 285 4.29 -28.27 30.37
C ALA A 285 4.31 -26.76 29.98
N THR A 286 3.27 -26.11 29.46
CA THR A 286 1.79 -26.24 29.48
C THR A 286 1.28 -25.51 28.22
N ASP A 287 0.43 -26.11 27.40
CA ASP A 287 -1.05 -25.98 27.44
C ASP A 287 -1.61 -24.60 27.03
N SER A 288 -2.32 -24.58 25.89
CA SER A 288 -3.55 -23.80 25.66
C SER A 288 -4.08 -24.01 24.23
N GLN A 289 -4.68 -25.18 24.02
CA GLN A 289 -5.79 -25.36 23.09
C GLN A 289 -6.98 -24.60 23.72
N THR A 290 -7.75 -23.75 23.03
CA THR A 290 -9.01 -24.15 22.37
C THR A 290 -9.72 -22.89 21.90
N ARG A 291 -10.03 -22.77 20.59
CA ARG A 291 -11.29 -22.20 20.06
C ARG A 291 -11.25 -22.24 18.53
N GLY A 292 -11.71 -23.35 17.99
CA GLY A 292 -11.80 -23.58 16.55
C GLY A 292 -12.77 -24.71 16.26
N ARG A 293 -14.05 -24.45 16.46
CA ARG A 293 -15.15 -25.18 15.82
C ARG A 293 -16.29 -24.18 15.57
N ASP A 294 -17.07 -24.49 14.56
CA ASP A 294 -18.23 -23.76 14.03
C ASP A 294 -17.89 -22.76 12.92
N LEU A 295 -17.67 -23.30 11.72
CA LEU A 295 -18.21 -22.80 10.45
C LEU A 295 -17.92 -23.82 9.32
N GLU A 296 -18.33 -25.07 9.55
CA GLU A 296 -18.58 -26.00 8.45
C GLU A 296 -20.02 -25.79 8.00
N ARG A 297 -20.19 -25.16 6.83
CA ARG A 297 -21.26 -25.32 5.84
C ARG A 297 -21.33 -24.02 5.05
N LEU A 298 -20.84 -24.05 3.82
CA LEU A 298 -21.19 -23.20 2.67
C LEU A 298 -20.22 -23.58 1.54
N THR A 299 -20.53 -24.69 0.87
CA THR A 299 -20.09 -24.98 -0.51
C THR A 299 -21.17 -24.51 -1.46
#